data_AF-A0A9P7D6P6-F1
#
_entry.id   AF-A0A9P7D6P6-F1
#
_cell.length_a   1.000
_cell.length_b   1.000
_cell.length_c   1.000
_cell.angle_alpha   90.00
_cell.angle_beta   90.00
_cell.angle_gamma   90.00
#
_symmetry.space_group_name_H-M   'P 1'
#
loop_
_entity.id
_entity.type
_entity.pdbx_description
1 polymer ?
#
loop_
_entity_poly.entity_id
_entity_poly.type
_entity_poly.pdbx_seq_one_letter_code
_entity_poly.pdbx_strand_id
1 'polypeptide(L)'
;MGFPFIAYFGAVTNNATLLQIAYDQCRLYRDALILDGPTGKLWGHIYSDDTKAWIDKGIWGTGNAWAALGMLRVAVTIQKTEHSSEMASQIGDLTTWIKEILDGEFAALTSDNLVPDYITGGPPFSDAASSAALASVAYRAAHLFPQRFGTHYTDVAATIRVAVVGNITNLGTLQPIVDPLNWNQTGLLSTESQAFGLMMFSAWRDWIQMGA
;
A
#
# COMPACT_ATOMS: atom_id res chain seq x y z
N MET A 1 2.29 -3.80 9.89
CA MET A 1 3.50 -3.32 10.60
C MET A 1 4.54 -4.40 10.92
N GLY A 2 4.17 -5.61 11.37
CA GLY A 2 5.16 -6.61 11.83
C GLY A 2 6.01 -7.29 10.74
N PHE A 3 5.45 -7.54 9.55
CA PHE A 3 6.09 -8.43 8.56
C PHE A 3 7.38 -7.85 7.95
N PRO A 4 7.44 -6.55 7.59
CA PRO A 4 8.69 -5.92 7.14
C PRO A 4 9.81 -5.99 8.17
N PHE A 5 9.50 -5.89 9.47
CA PHE A 5 10.50 -6.05 10.53
C PHE A 5 11.07 -7.47 10.54
N ILE A 6 10.22 -8.50 10.48
CA ILE A 6 10.66 -9.90 10.45
C ILE A 6 11.54 -10.16 9.22
N ALA A 7 11.14 -9.65 8.05
CA ALA A 7 11.93 -9.77 6.83
C ALA A 7 13.30 -9.11 6.98
N TYR A 8 13.34 -7.87 7.50
CA TYR A 8 14.59 -7.15 7.69
C TYR A 8 15.51 -7.85 8.69
N PHE A 9 14.95 -8.34 9.80
CA PHE A 9 15.69 -9.11 10.79
C PHE A 9 16.24 -10.42 10.18
N GLY A 10 15.44 -11.10 9.36
CA GLY A 10 15.88 -12.26 8.58
C GLY A 10 17.03 -11.94 7.63
N ALA A 11 16.97 -10.80 6.93
CA ALA A 11 18.04 -10.38 6.02
C ALA A 11 19.35 -10.08 6.76
N VAL A 12 19.33 -9.29 7.84
CA VAL A 12 20.55 -8.92 8.56
C VAL A 12 21.18 -10.07 9.36
N THR A 13 20.39 -11.10 9.67
CA THR A 13 20.87 -12.34 10.33
C THR A 13 21.10 -13.50 9.37
N ASN A 14 20.92 -13.27 8.06
CA ASN A 14 21.02 -14.28 7.02
C ASN A 14 20.20 -15.55 7.31
N ASN A 15 18.92 -15.35 7.64
CA ASN A 15 18.02 -16.40 8.11
C ASN A 15 16.83 -16.55 7.15
N ALA A 16 16.92 -17.53 6.25
CA ALA A 16 15.86 -17.88 5.30
C ALA A 16 14.52 -18.20 5.97
N THR A 17 14.52 -18.83 7.14
CA THR A 17 13.30 -19.15 7.88
C THR A 17 12.53 -17.89 8.28
N LEU A 18 13.23 -16.84 8.73
CA LEU A 18 12.59 -15.57 9.06
C LEU A 18 12.05 -14.86 7.82
N LEU A 19 12.76 -14.92 6.69
CA LEU A 19 12.26 -14.38 5.42
C LEU A 19 10.98 -15.10 4.98
N GLN A 20 10.96 -16.44 5.09
CA GLN A 20 9.80 -17.26 4.77
C GLN A 20 8.63 -16.93 5.70
N ILE A 21 8.87 -16.76 7.01
CA ILE A 21 7.83 -16.33 7.96
C ILE A 21 7.24 -14.97 7.55
N ALA A 22 8.07 -14.00 7.17
CA ALA A 22 7.58 -12.69 6.74
C ALA A 22 6.69 -12.76 5.50
N TYR A 23 7.05 -13.60 4.52
CA TYR A 23 6.21 -13.88 3.35
C TYR A 23 4.91 -14.58 3.76
N ASP A 24 4.99 -15.62 4.58
CA ASP A 24 3.80 -16.40 4.98
C ASP A 24 2.80 -15.55 5.75
N GLN A 25 3.26 -14.59 6.55
CA GLN A 25 2.37 -13.63 7.19
C GLN A 25 1.61 -12.76 6.16
N CYS A 26 2.27 -12.31 5.09
CA CYS A 26 1.57 -11.58 4.02
C CYS A 26 0.52 -12.46 3.34
N ARG A 27 0.90 -13.71 3.00
CA ARG A 27 0.02 -14.68 2.33
C ARG A 27 -1.21 -15.01 3.18
N LEU A 28 -1.02 -15.37 4.44
CA LEU A 28 -2.10 -15.76 5.35
C LEU A 28 -3.07 -14.61 5.63
N TYR A 29 -2.57 -13.38 5.79
CA TYR A 29 -3.45 -12.22 5.95
C TYR A 29 -4.21 -11.92 4.66
N ARG A 30 -3.58 -12.06 3.49
CA ARG A 30 -4.29 -11.95 2.21
C ARG A 30 -5.41 -12.98 2.13
N ASP A 31 -5.12 -14.25 2.40
CA ASP A 31 -6.08 -15.34 2.31
C ASP A 31 -7.30 -15.11 3.23
N ALA A 32 -7.08 -14.52 4.42
CA ALA A 32 -8.15 -14.20 5.36
C ALA A 32 -8.95 -12.93 4.99
N LEU A 33 -8.31 -11.93 4.38
CA LEU A 33 -8.90 -10.61 4.20
C LEU A 33 -9.36 -10.30 2.77
N ILE A 34 -8.96 -11.10 1.76
CA ILE A 34 -9.30 -10.81 0.37
C ILE A 34 -10.82 -10.92 0.11
N LEU A 35 -11.37 -9.93 -0.57
CA LEU A 35 -12.77 -9.81 -0.95
C LEU A 35 -12.90 -9.52 -2.45
N ASP A 36 -13.99 -9.97 -3.06
CA ASP A 36 -14.41 -9.50 -4.39
C ASP A 36 -15.07 -8.13 -4.24
N GLY A 37 -14.28 -7.06 -4.46
CA GLY A 37 -14.72 -5.67 -4.41
C GLY A 37 -15.29 -5.17 -5.75
N PRO A 38 -15.89 -3.96 -5.76
CA PRO A 38 -16.51 -3.41 -6.98
C PRO A 38 -15.51 -3.04 -8.07
N THR A 39 -14.24 -2.83 -7.72
CA THR A 39 -13.16 -2.43 -8.64
C THR A 39 -12.06 -3.48 -8.78
N GLY A 40 -12.20 -4.63 -8.12
CA GLY A 40 -11.21 -5.70 -8.13
C GLY A 40 -11.13 -6.45 -6.80
N LYS A 41 -10.22 -7.42 -6.72
CA LYS A 41 -9.95 -8.15 -5.47
C LYS A 41 -9.15 -7.24 -4.53
N LEU A 42 -9.74 -6.90 -3.39
CA LEU A 42 -9.18 -5.97 -2.41
C LEU A 42 -9.35 -6.50 -0.99
N TRP A 43 -8.63 -5.91 -0.05
CA TRP A 43 -8.60 -6.39 1.33
C TRP A 43 -9.70 -5.73 2.15
N GLY A 44 -10.48 -6.54 2.85
CA GLY A 44 -11.38 -6.06 3.90
C GLY A 44 -10.61 -5.60 5.14
N HIS A 45 -11.25 -4.76 5.95
CA HIS A 45 -10.56 -4.05 7.02
C HIS A 45 -10.24 -4.91 8.25
N ILE A 46 -11.24 -5.53 8.91
CA ILE A 46 -11.05 -6.24 10.19
C ILE A 46 -11.84 -7.55 10.22
N TYR A 47 -11.12 -8.65 10.16
CA TYR A 47 -11.64 -9.99 10.42
C TYR A 47 -11.11 -10.52 11.77
N SER A 48 -12.01 -11.06 12.60
CA SER A 48 -11.63 -11.76 13.83
C SER A 48 -11.58 -13.25 13.57
N ASP A 49 -10.37 -13.82 13.67
CA ASP A 49 -10.18 -15.26 13.57
C ASP A 49 -10.69 -16.00 14.82
N ASP A 50 -10.76 -15.34 15.98
CA ASP A 50 -11.30 -15.94 17.21
C ASP A 50 -12.80 -16.21 17.10
N THR A 51 -13.55 -15.24 16.58
CA THR A 51 -15.03 -15.36 16.43
C THR A 51 -15.45 -15.81 15.04
N LYS A 52 -14.49 -15.98 14.12
CA LYS A 52 -14.70 -16.30 12.70
C LYS A 52 -15.65 -15.32 11.99
N ALA A 53 -15.64 -14.05 12.40
CA ALA A 53 -16.56 -13.03 11.92
C ALA A 53 -15.85 -11.72 11.55
N TRP A 54 -16.47 -10.98 10.63
CA TRP A 54 -16.04 -9.64 10.28
C TRP A 54 -16.49 -8.65 11.35
N ILE A 55 -15.53 -7.88 11.87
CA ILE A 55 -15.81 -6.68 12.68
C ILE A 55 -16.07 -5.51 11.74
N ASP A 56 -15.26 -5.41 10.68
CA ASP A 56 -15.44 -4.45 9.60
C ASP A 56 -15.07 -5.13 8.27
N LYS A 57 -16.07 -5.40 7.43
CA LYS A 57 -15.89 -6.01 6.10
C LYS A 57 -15.68 -4.97 5.00
N GLY A 58 -15.66 -3.68 5.34
CA GLY A 58 -15.44 -2.61 4.38
C GLY A 58 -14.05 -2.69 3.74
N ILE A 59 -13.95 -2.21 2.51
CA ILE A 59 -12.69 -2.07 1.79
C ILE A 59 -12.15 -0.68 2.11
N TRP A 60 -11.26 -0.62 3.09
CA TRP A 60 -10.65 0.60 3.60
C TRP A 60 -9.32 0.87 2.89
N GLY A 61 -9.20 2.06 2.26
CA GLY A 61 -8.08 2.44 1.41
C GLY A 61 -6.75 2.51 2.17
N THR A 62 -6.75 3.07 3.39
CA THR A 62 -5.52 3.11 4.21
C THR A 62 -5.05 1.70 4.62
N GLY A 63 -5.97 0.77 4.87
CA GLY A 63 -5.64 -0.64 5.12
C GLY A 63 -4.98 -1.32 3.92
N ASN A 64 -5.55 -1.15 2.73
CA ASN A 64 -4.99 -1.65 1.47
C ASN A 64 -3.63 -1.01 1.16
N ALA A 65 -3.48 0.29 1.41
CA ALA A 65 -2.21 1.01 1.27
C ALA A 65 -1.12 0.44 2.20
N TRP A 66 -1.46 0.15 3.46
CA TRP A 66 -0.56 -0.50 4.41
C TRP A 66 -0.16 -1.91 3.97
N ALA A 67 -1.10 -2.69 3.45
CA ALA A 67 -0.81 -4.02 2.92
C ALA A 67 0.17 -3.95 1.74
N ALA A 68 -0.06 -3.06 0.77
CA ALA A 68 0.82 -2.86 -0.37
C ALA A 68 2.22 -2.35 0.05
N LEU A 69 2.29 -1.37 0.94
CA LEU A 69 3.55 -0.86 1.51
C LEU A 69 4.35 -1.94 2.24
N GLY A 70 3.66 -2.81 2.99
CA GLY A 70 4.25 -3.92 3.73
C GLY A 70 4.80 -4.99 2.79
N MET A 71 3.97 -5.47 1.86
CA MET A 71 4.37 -6.49 0.88
C MET A 71 5.54 -6.01 0.01
N LEU A 72 5.55 -4.74 -0.40
CA LEU A 72 6.66 -4.20 -1.20
C LEU A 72 7.97 -4.25 -0.42
N ARG A 73 7.95 -3.88 0.87
CA ARG A 73 9.14 -3.93 1.73
C ARG A 73 9.63 -5.37 1.93
N VAL A 74 8.71 -6.32 2.14
CA VAL A 74 9.08 -7.75 2.27
C VAL A 74 9.70 -8.25 0.97
N ALA A 75 9.08 -8.00 -0.18
CA ALA A 75 9.57 -8.44 -1.49
C ALA A 75 10.98 -7.89 -1.78
N VAL A 76 11.19 -6.60 -1.57
CA VAL A 76 12.49 -5.95 -1.80
C VAL A 76 13.53 -6.44 -0.80
N THR A 77 13.15 -6.67 0.46
CA THR A 77 14.08 -7.22 1.46
C THR A 77 14.56 -8.60 1.04
N ILE A 78 13.65 -9.51 0.64
CA ILE A 78 14.01 -10.85 0.14
C ILE A 78 14.90 -10.74 -1.11
N GLN A 79 14.57 -9.84 -2.05
CA GLN A 79 15.36 -9.65 -3.28
C GLN A 79 16.82 -9.23 -3.00
N LYS A 80 17.08 -8.57 -1.87
CA LYS A 80 18.41 -8.07 -1.50
C LYS A 80 19.25 -9.06 -0.68
N THR A 81 18.76 -10.28 -0.43
CA THR A 81 19.51 -11.33 0.25
C THR A 81 20.03 -12.38 -0.74
N GLU A 82 20.92 -13.26 -0.27
CA GLU A 82 21.39 -14.41 -1.07
C GLU A 82 20.28 -15.44 -1.36
N HIS A 83 19.18 -15.41 -0.60
CA HIS A 83 18.02 -16.28 -0.81
C HIS A 83 17.09 -15.81 -1.95
N SER A 84 17.40 -14.70 -2.64
CA SER A 84 16.52 -14.14 -3.68
C SER A 84 16.17 -15.14 -4.77
N SER A 85 17.12 -15.98 -5.20
CA SER A 85 16.90 -16.97 -6.27
C SER A 85 15.98 -18.10 -5.80
N GLU A 86 16.18 -18.59 -4.57
CA GLU A 86 15.39 -19.66 -3.96
C GLU A 86 13.96 -19.19 -3.64
N MET A 87 13.81 -17.90 -3.32
CA MET A 87 12.53 -17.27 -2.96
C MET A 87 11.92 -16.45 -4.11
N ALA A 88 12.28 -16.76 -5.37
CA ALA A 88 11.80 -16.02 -6.53
C ALA A 88 10.27 -16.07 -6.68
N SER A 89 9.64 -17.21 -6.33
CA SER A 89 8.18 -17.35 -6.32
C SER A 89 7.51 -16.42 -5.30
N GLN A 90 8.09 -16.28 -4.11
CA GLN A 90 7.57 -15.46 -3.02
C GLN A 90 7.61 -13.98 -3.39
N ILE A 91 8.72 -13.52 -3.99
CA ILE A 91 8.82 -12.17 -4.58
C ILE A 91 7.76 -12.00 -5.68
N GLY A 92 7.57 -13.04 -6.50
CA GLY A 92 6.59 -13.08 -7.58
C GLY A 92 5.15 -12.91 -7.09
N ASP A 93 4.78 -13.60 -6.03
CA ASP A 93 3.47 -13.54 -5.39
C ASP A 93 3.24 -12.15 -4.78
N LEU A 94 4.18 -11.66 -3.97
CA LEU A 94 4.07 -10.36 -3.30
C LEU A 94 3.89 -9.23 -4.32
N THR A 95 4.67 -9.22 -5.41
CA THR A 95 4.51 -8.22 -6.47
C THR A 95 3.21 -8.35 -7.24
N THR A 96 2.65 -9.56 -7.35
CA THR A 96 1.33 -9.78 -7.96
C THR A 96 0.22 -9.24 -7.07
N TRP A 97 0.27 -9.48 -5.75
CA TRP A 97 -0.73 -8.98 -4.80
C TRP A 97 -0.67 -7.46 -4.63
N ILE A 98 0.51 -6.85 -4.72
CA ILE A 98 0.64 -5.39 -4.80
C ILE A 98 -0.06 -4.85 -6.04
N LYS A 99 0.10 -5.54 -7.18
CA LYS A 99 -0.55 -5.15 -8.44
C LYS A 99 -2.08 -5.23 -8.33
N GLU A 100 -2.62 -6.29 -7.73
CA GLU A 100 -4.05 -6.43 -7.44
C GLU A 100 -4.59 -5.23 -6.64
N ILE A 101 -3.88 -4.81 -5.58
CA ILE A 101 -4.26 -3.64 -4.78
C ILE A 101 -4.23 -2.36 -5.62
N LEU A 102 -3.13 -2.10 -6.33
CA LEU A 102 -3.01 -0.90 -7.15
C LEU A 102 -4.10 -0.84 -8.22
N ASP A 103 -4.35 -1.95 -8.93
CA ASP A 103 -5.38 -2.03 -9.96
C ASP A 103 -6.77 -1.72 -9.38
N GLY A 104 -7.12 -2.30 -8.22
CA GLY A 104 -8.42 -2.11 -7.60
C GLY A 104 -8.62 -0.71 -6.99
N GLU A 105 -7.63 -0.19 -6.27
CA GLU A 105 -7.70 1.14 -5.65
C GLU A 105 -7.65 2.26 -6.71
N PHE A 106 -6.83 2.12 -7.75
CA PHE A 106 -6.73 3.12 -8.82
C PHE A 106 -7.97 3.17 -9.70
N ALA A 107 -8.67 2.04 -9.89
CA ALA A 107 -9.97 2.03 -10.55
C ALA A 107 -11.09 2.68 -9.72
N ALA A 108 -10.87 2.90 -8.41
CA ALA A 108 -11.85 3.47 -7.49
C ALA A 108 -11.64 4.97 -7.19
N LEU A 109 -10.73 5.64 -7.90
CA LEU A 109 -10.45 7.06 -7.67
C LEU A 109 -11.72 7.91 -7.69
N THR A 110 -11.81 8.81 -6.72
CA THR A 110 -12.86 9.80 -6.60
C THR A 110 -12.75 10.85 -7.72
N SER A 111 -13.78 11.69 -7.86
CA SER A 111 -13.80 12.76 -8.88
C SER A 111 -12.71 13.81 -8.71
N ASP A 112 -12.13 13.96 -7.52
CA ASP A 112 -10.98 14.82 -7.23
C ASP A 112 -9.64 14.08 -7.32
N ASN A 113 -9.62 12.86 -7.90
CA ASN A 113 -8.45 12.04 -8.16
C ASN A 113 -7.68 11.55 -6.92
N LEU A 114 -8.40 11.38 -5.81
CA LEU A 114 -7.88 10.74 -4.60
C LEU A 114 -8.49 9.34 -4.47
N VAL A 115 -7.82 8.48 -3.72
CA VAL A 115 -8.37 7.21 -3.26
C VAL A 115 -9.43 7.53 -2.20
N PRO A 116 -10.63 6.91 -2.25
CA PRO A 116 -11.63 7.08 -1.20
C PRO A 116 -11.17 6.38 0.08
N ASP A 117 -11.57 6.90 1.24
CA ASP A 117 -11.32 6.26 2.53
C ASP A 117 -11.91 4.85 2.56
N TYR A 118 -13.19 4.70 2.20
CA TYR A 118 -13.78 3.40 1.88
C TYR A 118 -14.31 3.33 0.46
N ILE A 119 -13.96 2.27 -0.25
CA ILE A 119 -14.60 1.91 -1.53
C ILE A 119 -16.01 1.36 -1.27
N THR A 120 -16.16 0.50 -0.25
CA THR A 120 -17.46 -0.01 0.21
C THR A 120 -17.44 -0.26 1.72
N GLY A 121 -18.60 -0.24 2.37
CA GLY A 121 -18.73 -0.65 3.78
C GLY A 121 -18.36 0.43 4.82
N GLY A 122 -18.04 1.65 4.39
CA GLY A 122 -17.72 2.78 5.25
C GLY A 122 -17.90 4.13 4.53
N PRO A 123 -17.49 5.24 5.16
CA PRO A 123 -17.61 6.57 4.58
C PRO A 123 -16.67 6.76 3.37
N PRO A 124 -17.15 7.27 2.23
CA PRO A 124 -16.39 7.29 0.97
C PRO A 124 -15.68 8.64 0.72
N PHE A 125 -15.31 9.39 1.76
CA PHE A 125 -14.64 10.68 1.56
C PHE A 125 -13.26 10.46 0.92
N SER A 126 -12.80 11.42 0.12
CA SER A 126 -11.45 11.39 -0.46
C SER A 126 -10.38 11.37 0.64
N ASP A 127 -9.37 10.52 0.54
CA ASP A 127 -8.31 10.41 1.54
C ASP A 127 -6.92 10.57 0.91
N ALA A 128 -6.27 11.69 1.20
CA ALA A 128 -4.93 12.00 0.75
C ALA A 128 -3.86 11.07 1.38
N ALA A 129 -4.15 10.44 2.52
CA ALA A 129 -3.21 9.55 3.19
C ALA A 129 -3.01 8.24 2.39
N SER A 130 -4.07 7.47 2.19
CA SER A 130 -4.06 6.26 1.37
C SER A 130 -3.58 6.54 -0.06
N SER A 131 -4.04 7.65 -0.64
CA SER A 131 -3.59 8.17 -1.93
C SER A 131 -2.07 8.30 -2.02
N ALA A 132 -1.46 9.04 -1.08
CA ALA A 132 -0.02 9.25 -1.07
C ALA A 132 0.74 7.93 -0.85
N ALA A 133 0.24 7.06 0.04
CA ALA A 133 0.83 5.77 0.29
C ALA A 133 0.83 4.87 -0.95
N LEU A 134 -0.31 4.73 -1.65
CA LEU A 134 -0.43 3.91 -2.85
C LEU A 134 0.36 4.49 -4.03
N ALA A 135 0.36 5.82 -4.21
CA ALA A 135 1.22 6.48 -5.19
C ALA A 135 2.71 6.19 -4.90
N SER A 136 3.12 6.20 -3.62
CA SER A 136 4.50 5.85 -3.25
C SER A 136 4.86 4.40 -3.60
N VAL A 137 3.92 3.46 -3.43
CA VAL A 137 4.08 2.06 -3.82
C VAL A 137 4.23 1.97 -5.34
N ALA A 138 3.35 2.61 -6.11
CA ALA A 138 3.37 2.56 -7.58
C ALA A 138 4.72 3.06 -8.15
N TYR A 139 5.19 4.24 -7.73
CA TYR A 139 6.50 4.74 -8.16
C TYR A 139 7.65 3.81 -7.78
N ARG A 140 7.66 3.33 -6.53
CA ARG A 140 8.74 2.46 -6.03
C ARG A 140 8.72 1.09 -6.71
N ALA A 141 7.55 0.53 -6.98
CA ALA A 141 7.37 -0.73 -7.67
C ALA A 141 7.79 -0.63 -9.15
N ALA A 142 7.42 0.46 -9.83
CA ALA A 142 7.89 0.74 -11.19
C ALA A 142 9.43 0.89 -11.27
N HIS A 143 10.03 1.55 -10.27
CA HIS A 143 11.49 1.68 -10.17
C HIS A 143 12.20 0.34 -9.93
N LEU A 144 11.71 -0.48 -8.98
CA LEU A 144 12.39 -1.71 -8.55
C LEU A 144 12.05 -2.95 -9.40
N PHE A 145 10.86 -2.97 -10.01
CA PHE A 145 10.32 -4.10 -10.77
C PHE A 145 9.72 -3.63 -12.11
N PRO A 146 10.48 -2.94 -12.98
CA PRO A 146 9.96 -2.29 -14.19
C PRO A 146 9.28 -3.25 -15.17
N GLN A 147 9.67 -4.54 -15.16
CA GLN A 147 9.08 -5.55 -16.04
C GLN A 147 7.71 -6.06 -15.56
N ARG A 148 7.31 -5.70 -14.34
CA ARG A 148 6.00 -6.05 -13.76
C ARG A 148 5.06 -4.85 -13.66
N PHE A 149 5.62 -3.65 -13.50
CA PHE A 149 4.88 -2.39 -13.33
C PHE A 149 5.22 -1.41 -14.46
N GLY A 150 4.32 -1.34 -15.45
CA GLY A 150 4.45 -0.42 -16.59
C GLY A 150 4.02 1.02 -16.27
N THR A 151 4.07 1.89 -17.28
CA THR A 151 3.81 3.33 -17.13
C THR A 151 2.42 3.67 -16.61
N HIS A 152 1.42 2.84 -16.87
CA HIS A 152 0.07 3.04 -16.35
C HIS A 152 0.03 3.29 -14.82
N TYR A 153 0.84 2.56 -14.04
CA TYR A 153 0.91 2.75 -12.58
C TYR A 153 1.49 4.11 -12.21
N THR A 154 2.52 4.55 -12.92
CA THR A 154 3.18 5.84 -12.66
C THR A 154 2.36 7.01 -13.16
N ASP A 155 1.60 6.83 -14.23
CA ASP A 155 0.69 7.85 -14.78
C ASP A 155 -0.47 8.11 -13.80
N VAL A 156 -1.09 7.05 -13.27
CA VAL A 156 -2.13 7.21 -12.23
C VAL A 156 -1.52 7.78 -10.94
N ALA A 157 -0.33 7.31 -10.52
CA ALA A 157 0.37 7.87 -9.37
C ALA A 157 0.75 9.35 -9.57
N ALA A 158 0.95 9.81 -10.81
CA ALA A 158 1.18 11.23 -11.12
C ALA A 158 -0.08 12.05 -10.94
N THR A 159 -1.22 11.54 -11.43
CA THR A 159 -2.55 12.13 -11.20
C THR A 159 -2.85 12.25 -9.71
N ILE A 160 -2.67 11.17 -8.95
CA ILE A 160 -2.85 11.18 -7.49
C ILE A 160 -1.89 12.17 -6.82
N ARG A 161 -0.60 12.16 -7.18
CA ARG A 161 0.39 13.09 -6.60
C ARG A 161 -0.01 14.54 -6.81
N VAL A 162 -0.51 14.91 -7.99
CA VAL A 162 -0.99 16.27 -8.25
C VAL A 162 -2.17 16.61 -7.34
N ALA A 163 -3.13 15.70 -7.16
CA ALA A 163 -4.26 15.90 -6.26
C ALA A 163 -3.84 16.03 -4.79
N VAL A 164 -2.95 15.16 -4.30
CA VAL A 164 -2.40 15.23 -2.94
C VAL A 164 -1.70 16.55 -2.72
N VAL A 165 -0.84 16.98 -3.64
CA VAL A 165 -0.10 18.25 -3.52
C VAL A 165 -1.04 19.46 -3.58
N GLY A 166 -2.07 19.41 -4.43
CA GLY A 166 -3.06 20.47 -4.57
C GLY A 166 -3.89 20.70 -3.30
N ASN A 167 -3.97 19.70 -2.41
CA ASN A 167 -4.70 19.80 -1.14
C ASN A 167 -3.80 19.98 0.09
N ILE A 168 -2.48 20.19 -0.08
CA ILE A 168 -1.61 20.54 1.04
C ILE A 168 -1.99 21.93 1.55
N THR A 169 -2.26 22.03 2.86
CA THR A 169 -2.64 23.30 3.48
C THR A 169 -1.48 24.29 3.52
N ASN A 170 -1.76 25.56 3.83
CA ASN A 170 -0.73 26.57 4.09
C ASN A 170 0.18 26.24 5.29
N LEU A 171 -0.21 25.30 6.15
CA LEU A 171 0.61 24.77 7.24
C LEU A 171 1.48 23.58 6.82
N GLY A 172 1.42 23.19 5.53
CA GLY A 172 2.18 22.06 5.01
C GLY A 172 1.61 20.69 5.36
N THR A 173 0.33 20.62 5.76
CA THR A 173 -0.32 19.35 6.13
C THR A 173 -1.18 18.79 5.00
N LEU A 174 -1.08 17.49 4.75
CA LEU A 174 -2.01 16.77 3.86
C LEU A 174 -3.46 16.83 4.38
N GLN A 175 -4.39 17.05 3.46
CA GLN A 175 -5.85 17.04 3.64
C GLN A 175 -6.52 16.61 2.31
N PRO A 176 -7.81 16.24 2.32
CA PRO A 176 -8.49 15.57 3.44
C PRO A 176 -7.75 14.29 3.84
N ILE A 177 -7.75 13.95 5.12
CA ILE A 177 -7.14 12.70 5.62
C ILE A 177 -8.07 12.01 6.60
N VAL A 178 -7.99 10.69 6.69
CA VAL A 178 -8.66 9.93 7.75
C VAL A 178 -8.14 10.32 9.15
N ASP A 179 -9.04 10.37 10.15
CA ASP A 179 -8.67 10.57 11.55
C ASP A 179 -8.05 9.28 12.13
N PRO A 180 -6.80 9.32 12.60
CA PRO A 180 -6.11 8.12 13.09
C PRO A 180 -6.73 7.52 14.36
N LEU A 181 -7.59 8.27 15.07
CA LEU A 181 -8.30 7.81 16.25
C LEU A 181 -9.74 7.37 15.93
N ASN A 182 -10.25 7.70 14.75
CA ASN A 182 -11.58 7.31 14.30
C ASN A 182 -11.63 7.26 12.76
N TRP A 183 -11.41 6.08 12.20
CA TRP A 183 -11.34 5.88 10.75
C TRP A 183 -12.67 6.09 10.00
N ASN A 184 -13.76 6.49 10.68
CA ASN A 184 -15.02 6.83 10.03
C ASN A 184 -15.19 8.33 9.75
N GLN A 185 -14.16 9.14 9.97
CA GLN A 185 -14.23 10.58 9.76
C GLN A 185 -12.90 11.15 9.31
N THR A 186 -12.94 12.37 8.78
CA THR A 186 -11.74 13.15 8.46
C THR A 186 -11.09 13.71 9.71
N GLY A 187 -9.76 13.69 9.76
CA GLY A 187 -8.95 14.28 10.82
C GLY A 187 -8.26 15.58 10.40
N LEU A 188 -7.85 16.38 11.39
CA LEU A 188 -7.10 17.62 11.14
C LEU A 188 -5.60 17.37 10.92
N LEU A 189 -5.06 16.33 11.55
CA LEU A 189 -3.63 15.99 11.49
C LEU A 189 -3.44 14.50 11.77
N SER A 190 -2.56 13.90 10.96
CA SER A 190 -2.06 12.54 11.18
C SER A 190 -0.58 12.51 10.81
N THR A 191 0.26 12.09 11.75
CA THR A 191 1.70 11.91 11.52
C THR A 191 1.98 10.81 10.51
N GLU A 192 1.13 9.79 10.48
CA GLU A 192 1.15 8.71 9.48
C GLU A 192 0.91 9.29 8.09
N SER A 193 -0.13 10.11 7.90
CA SER A 193 -0.43 10.72 6.60
C SER A 193 0.72 11.63 6.13
N GLN A 194 1.36 12.39 7.02
CA GLN A 194 2.54 13.19 6.64
C GLN A 194 3.70 12.30 6.19
N ALA A 195 3.94 11.18 6.87
CA ALA A 195 4.96 10.22 6.47
C ALA A 195 4.65 9.61 5.09
N PHE A 196 3.38 9.32 4.78
CA PHE A 196 2.95 8.85 3.47
C PHE A 196 3.22 9.87 2.37
N GLY A 197 2.94 11.15 2.62
CA GLY A 197 3.31 12.25 1.72
C GLY A 197 4.81 12.29 1.42
N LEU A 198 5.66 12.20 2.45
CA LEU A 198 7.12 12.16 2.28
C LEU A 198 7.58 10.93 1.51
N MET A 199 6.98 9.77 1.75
CA MET A 199 7.27 8.54 1.00
C MET A 199 6.91 8.67 -0.48
N MET A 200 5.76 9.28 -0.79
CA MET A 200 5.34 9.57 -2.17
C MET A 200 6.37 10.44 -2.88
N PHE A 201 6.76 11.57 -2.28
CA PHE A 201 7.76 12.46 -2.89
C PHE A 201 9.12 11.79 -3.08
N SER A 202 9.56 11.02 -2.10
CA SER A 202 10.83 10.27 -2.18
C SER A 202 10.80 9.23 -3.29
N ALA A 203 9.72 8.45 -3.39
CA ALA A 203 9.56 7.44 -4.44
C ALA A 203 9.45 8.08 -5.84
N TRP A 204 8.69 9.17 -5.98
CA TRP A 204 8.58 9.90 -7.23
C TRP A 204 9.93 10.47 -7.68
N ARG A 205 10.69 11.10 -6.78
CA ARG A 205 12.03 11.63 -7.07
C ARG A 205 12.97 10.52 -7.59
N ASP A 206 12.98 9.37 -6.91
CA ASP A 206 13.85 8.27 -7.28
C ASP A 206 13.44 7.65 -8.64
N TRP A 207 12.14 7.63 -8.95
CA TRP A 207 11.63 7.17 -10.24
C TRP A 207 12.02 8.08 -11.40
N ILE A 208 11.84 9.40 -11.29
CA ILE A 208 12.19 10.34 -12.39
C ILE A 208 13.70 10.37 -12.70
N GLN A 209 14.56 10.08 -11.71
CA GLN A 209 16.01 10.05 -11.90
C GLN A 209 16.50 8.89 -12.79
N MET A 210 15.65 7.89 -13.10
CA MET A 210 15.98 6.81 -14.02
C MET A 210 15.90 7.20 -15.51
N GLY A 211 15.54 8.45 -15.84
CA GLY A 211 15.35 8.89 -17.23
C GLY A 211 13.97 8.55 -17.80
N ALA A 212 12.95 8.59 -16.94
CA ALA A 212 11.54 8.49 -17.31
C ALA A 212 11.06 9.75 -18.05
#